data_AF-A0A1H0W6A9-F1
#
_entry.id   AF-A0A1H0W6A9-F1
#
_cell.length_a   1.000
_cell.length_b   1.000
_cell.length_c   1.000
_cell.angle_alpha   90.00
_cell.angle_beta   90.00
_cell.angle_gamma   90.00
#
_symmetry.space_group_name_H-M   'P 1'
#
loop_
_entity.id
_entity.type
_entity.pdbx_description
1 polymer ?
#
loop_
_entity_poly.entity_id
_entity_poly.type
_entity_poly.pdbx_seq_one_letter_code
_entity_poly.pdbx_strand_id
1 'polypeptide(L)' 'MLTYSLESTIAEKIDAIIVMMELTGRMKDFYDIYYLATTFDFDGRKLQEAIYDTLTNRGTPYERDSILAIND' A
#
# COMPACT_ATOMS: atom_id res chain seq x y z
N MET A 1 -14.32 1.94 17.01
CA MET A 1 -13.90 1.65 15.63
C MET A 1 -13.24 2.91 15.09
N LEU A 2 -11.91 2.93 14.99
CA LEU A 2 -11.21 3.97 14.24
C LEU A 2 -11.54 3.70 12.77
N THR A 3 -12.40 4.52 12.16
CA THR A 3 -12.65 4.42 10.73
C THR A 3 -11.36 4.84 10.03
N TYR A 4 -10.66 3.88 9.44
CA TYR A 4 -9.47 4.17 8.65
C TYR A 4 -9.84 5.16 7.54
N SER A 5 -8.97 6.13 7.29
CA SER A 5 -9.13 6.99 6.13
C SER A 5 -8.87 6.19 4.85
N LEU A 6 -9.26 6.75 3.71
CA LEU A 6 -8.94 6.18 2.40
C LEU A 6 -7.42 5.99 2.24
N GLU A 7 -6.65 6.99 2.67
CA GLU A 7 -5.20 7.01 2.64
C GLU A 7 -4.60 5.87 3.49
N SER A 8 -5.08 5.69 4.73
CA SER A 8 -4.64 4.58 5.58
C SER A 8 -5.01 3.23 4.98
N THR A 9 -6.17 3.12 4.32
CA THR A 9 -6.57 1.87 3.66
C THR A 9 -5.65 1.52 2.49
N ILE A 10 -5.25 2.51 1.70
CA ILE A 10 -4.29 2.34 0.60
C ILE A 10 -2.90 2.00 1.15
N ALA A 11 -2.46 2.69 2.21
CA ALA A 11 -1.16 2.45 2.86
C ALA A 11 -1.00 1.01 3.36
N GLU A 12 -2.03 0.47 4.00
CA GLU A 12 -2.07 -0.93 4.48
C GLU A 12 -1.98 -1.95 3.35
N LYS A 13 -2.57 -1.65 2.18
CA LYS A 13 -2.46 -2.51 0.99
C LYS A 13 -1.06 -2.47 0.39
N ILE A 14 -0.43 -1.29 0.37
CA ILE A 14 0.95 -1.14 -0.09
C ILE A 14 1.91 -1.91 0.80
N ASP A 15 1.76 -1.79 2.12
CA ASP A 15 2.52 -2.59 3.10
C ASP A 15 2.38 -4.09 2.82
N ALA A 16 1.14 -4.57 2.64
CA ALA A 16 0.88 -5.97 2.35
C ALA A 16 1.54 -6.46 1.03
N ILE A 17 1.58 -5.61 0.00
CA ILE A 17 2.27 -5.88 -1.27
C ILE A 17 3.79 -5.97 -1.07
N ILE A 18 4.38 -5.09 -0.26
CA ILE A 18 5.83 -5.09 0.03
C ILE A 18 6.22 -6.32 0.86
N VAL A 19 5.41 -6.70 1.85
CA VAL A 19 5.73 -7.77 2.81
C VAL A 19 5.58 -9.19 2.22
N MET A 20 4.64 -9.41 1.30
CA MET A 20 4.38 -10.76 0.74
C MET A 20 4.10 -10.70 -0.75
N MET A 21 5.06 -11.16 -1.54
CA MET A 21 4.93 -11.36 -3.00
C MET A 21 4.56 -12.81 -3.40
N GLU A 22 3.96 -13.62 -2.53
CA GLU A 22 3.53 -14.98 -2.91
C GLU A 22 2.05 -15.02 -3.36
N LEU A 23 1.89 -15.19 -4.68
CA LEU A 23 0.83 -15.88 -5.43
C LEU A 23 -0.65 -15.64 -5.04
N THR A 24 -1.38 -15.06 -6.01
CA THR A 24 -2.84 -14.97 -6.18
C THR A 24 -3.62 -13.98 -5.30
N GLY A 25 -3.30 -13.81 -4.03
CA GLY A 25 -4.02 -12.87 -3.14
C GLY A 25 -3.75 -11.38 -3.41
N ARG A 26 -2.56 -11.07 -3.95
CA ARG A 26 -2.06 -9.69 -4.12
C ARG A 26 -2.56 -8.98 -5.38
N MET A 27 -2.95 -9.72 -6.42
CA MET A 27 -3.55 -9.11 -7.62
C MET A 27 -4.81 -8.30 -7.26
N LYS A 28 -5.54 -8.75 -6.24
CA LYS A 28 -6.68 -8.01 -5.70
C LYS A 28 -6.25 -6.71 -5.01
N ASP A 29 -5.15 -6.70 -4.25
CA ASP A 29 -4.68 -5.48 -3.60
C ASP A 29 -4.29 -4.41 -4.63
N PHE A 30 -3.66 -4.79 -5.75
CA PHE A 30 -3.42 -3.87 -6.87
C PHE A 30 -4.72 -3.33 -7.48
N TYR A 31 -5.72 -4.20 -7.71
CA TYR A 31 -7.02 -3.77 -8.23
C TYR A 31 -7.75 -2.85 -7.25
N ASP A 32 -7.70 -3.16 -5.96
CA ASP A 32 -8.32 -2.35 -4.92
C ASP A 32 -7.67 -0.96 -4.86
N ILE A 33 -6.34 -0.87 -4.91
CA ILE A 33 -5.64 0.44 -4.97
C ILE A 33 -6.05 1.21 -6.22
N TYR A 34 -6.07 0.56 -7.39
CA TYR A 34 -6.51 1.21 -8.64
C TYR A 34 -7.95 1.71 -8.54
N TYR A 35 -8.87 0.87 -8.05
CA TYR A 35 -10.27 1.22 -7.89
C TYR A 35 -10.42 2.40 -6.92
N LEU A 36 -9.77 2.34 -5.77
CA LEU A 36 -9.80 3.42 -4.77
C LEU A 36 -9.25 4.73 -5.35
N ALA A 37 -8.15 4.66 -6.10
CA ALA A 37 -7.52 5.84 -6.68
C ALA A 37 -8.22 6.43 -7.91
N THR A 38 -9.08 5.66 -8.56
CA THR A 38 -9.89 6.13 -9.69
C THR A 38 -11.30 6.53 -9.28
N THR A 39 -11.77 6.08 -8.10
CA THR A 39 -13.14 6.31 -7.62
C THR A 39 -13.21 7.49 -6.64
N PHE A 40 -12.15 7.74 -5.89
CA PHE A 40 -12.15 8.75 -4.83
C PHE A 40 -10.95 9.69 -4.97
N ASP A 41 -11.20 10.98 -4.75
CA ASP A 41 -10.14 11.95 -4.56
C ASP A 41 -9.50 11.79 -3.18
N PHE A 42 -8.18 11.89 -3.15
CA PHE A 42 -7.39 11.97 -1.92
C PHE A 42 -6.30 13.01 -2.06
N ASP A 43 -5.82 13.52 -0.92
CA ASP A 43 -4.66 14.41 -0.91
C ASP A 43 -3.39 13.56 -1.00
N GLY A 44 -2.60 13.77 -2.05
CA GLY A 44 -1.36 13.02 -2.27
C GLY A 44 -0.35 13.14 -1.12
N ARG A 45 -0.33 14.27 -0.40
CA ARG A 45 0.53 14.43 0.80
C ARG A 45 0.03 13.59 1.97
N LYS A 46 -1.28 13.57 2.22
CA LYS A 46 -1.86 12.71 3.26
C LYS A 46 -1.66 11.24 2.96
N LEU A 47 -1.76 10.85 1.68
CA LEU A 47 -1.47 9.48 1.26
C LEU A 47 0.01 9.13 1.50
N GLN A 48 0.93 10.03 1.14
CA GLN A 48 2.35 9.82 1.39
C GLN A 48 2.66 9.67 2.88
N GLU A 49 2.09 10.55 3.72
CA GLU A 49 2.22 10.47 5.18
C GLU A 49 1.69 9.14 5.72
N ALA A 50 0.48 8.74 5.30
CA ALA A 50 -0.11 7.47 5.71
C ALA A 50 0.74 6.26 5.32
N ILE A 51 1.31 6.23 4.11
CA ILE A 51 2.22 5.17 3.67
C ILE A 51 3.46 5.14 4.56
N TYR A 52 4.09 6.29 4.78
CA TYR A 52 5.29 6.38 5.60
C TYR A 52 5.04 5.92 7.03
N ASP A 53 3.95 6.38 7.64
CA ASP A 53 3.57 6.02 9.00
C ASP A 53 3.27 4.52 9.10
N THR A 54 2.52 3.95 8.15
CA THR A 54 2.20 2.52 8.14
C THR A 54 3.47 1.66 8.03
N LEU A 55 4.35 1.94 7.07
CA LEU A 55 5.58 1.16 6.89
C LEU A 55 6.51 1.27 8.10
N THR A 56 6.65 2.49 8.65
CA THR A 56 7.48 2.74 9.84
C THR A 56 6.93 2.02 11.06
N ASN A 57 5.62 2.13 11.32
CA ASN A 57 4.99 1.52 12.49
C ASN A 57 4.98 -0.02 12.42
N ARG A 58 4.92 -0.59 11.21
CA ARG A 58 4.96 -2.04 10.99
C ARG A 58 6.39 -2.59 10.90
N GLY A 59 7.39 -1.72 10.83
CA GLY A 59 8.79 -2.12 10.67
C GLY A 59 9.05 -2.81 9.33
N THR A 60 8.25 -2.51 8.31
CA THR A 60 8.36 -3.13 6.99
C THR A 60 9.62 -2.60 6.32
N PRO A 61 10.62 -3.45 6.04
CA PRO A 61 11.82 -3.01 5.34
C PRO A 61 11.45 -2.68 3.89
N TYR A 62 11.73 -1.44 3.47
CA TYR A 62 11.58 -1.02 2.08
C TYR A 62 12.83 -0.25 1.63
N GLU A 63 13.24 -0.51 0.40
CA GLU A 63 14.28 0.17 -0.36
C GLU A 63 13.69 0.61 -1.70
N ARG A 64 14.47 1.37 -2.48
CA ARG A 64 14.02 1.89 -3.78
C ARG A 64 13.47 0.79 -4.70
N ASP A 65 14.02 -0.42 -4.60
CA ASP A 65 13.74 -1.54 -5.49
C ASP A 65 12.91 -2.65 -4.82
N SER A 66 12.26 -2.36 -3.68
CA SER A 66 11.46 -3.36 -2.93
C SER A 66 10.31 -3.99 -3.71
N ILE A 67 9.91 -3.39 -4.84
CA ILE A 67 8.85 -3.91 -5.72
C ILE A 67 9.44 -4.56 -6.99
N LEU A 68 10.74 -4.41 -7.26
CA LEU A 68 11.39 -4.84 -8.51
C LEU A 68 11.96 -6.27 -8.48
N ALA A 69 11.82 -7.02 -7.38
CA ALA A 69 12.21 -8.43 -7.29
C ALA A 69 11.32 -9.40 -8.10
N ILE A 70 10.69 -8.90 -9.18
CA ILE A 70 9.88 -9.65 -10.14
C ILE A 70 10.60 -9.66 -11.50
N ASN A 71 11.89 -9.98 -11.49
CA ASN A 71 12.65 -10.35 -12.68
C ASN A 71 13.70 -11.39 -12.26
N ASP A 72 13.24 -12.60 -11.94
CA ASP A 72 13.92 -13.87 -12.18
C ASP A 72 12.91 -15.02 -12.12
#